data_AF-A0A1G0CHQ5-F1
#
_entry.id   AF-A0A1G0CHQ5-F1
#
_cell.length_a   1.000
_cell.length_b   1.000
_cell.length_c   1.000
_cell.angle_alpha   90.00
_cell.angle_beta   90.00
_cell.angle_gamma   90.00
#
_symmetry.space_group_name_H-M   'P 1'
#
loop_
_entity.id
_entity.type
_entity.pdbx_description
1 polymer ?
#
loop_
_entity_poly.entity_id
_entity_poly.type
_entity_poly.pdbx_seq_one_letter_code
_entity_poly.pdbx_strand_id
1 'polypeptide(L)'
;MQATFNESDIQSLLTKVKIFNHQIGTYELYTINDAFHYVVKLSNGTIFFTIEELQANAIETLNLEMLTAITRRFTPVTSSGDSIKEESVISTVKQPANNPVKQRSSAKTLLYVIALILLGLAIGVLVFYLIQE
;
A
#
# COMPACT_ATOMS: atom_id res chain seq x y z
N MET A 1 2.66 -6.54 29.11
CA MET A 1 3.50 -7.21 28.09
C MET A 1 3.83 -6.15 27.06
N GLN A 2 5.10 -5.80 26.86
CA GLN A 2 5.50 -4.89 25.79
C GLN A 2 5.52 -5.73 24.51
N ALA A 3 4.57 -5.51 23.61
CA ALA A 3 4.52 -6.21 22.35
C ALA A 3 5.64 -5.67 21.47
N THR A 4 6.69 -6.46 21.27
CA THR A 4 7.75 -6.15 20.32
C THR A 4 7.39 -6.82 19.00
N PHE A 5 6.93 -6.03 18.03
CA PHE A 5 6.72 -6.48 16.66
C PHE A 5 8.05 -6.51 15.90
N ASN A 6 8.23 -7.52 15.06
CA ASN A 6 9.42 -7.71 14.25
C ASN A 6 9.25 -7.07 12.86
N GLU A 7 10.35 -7.02 12.11
CA GLU A 7 10.36 -6.50 10.74
C GLU A 7 9.34 -7.20 9.83
N SER A 8 9.16 -8.51 9.99
CA SER A 8 8.18 -9.30 9.22
C SER A 8 6.75 -8.81 9.40
N ASP A 9 6.38 -8.42 10.62
CA ASP A 9 5.03 -7.96 10.96
C ASP A 9 4.74 -6.61 10.28
N ILE A 10 5.76 -5.75 10.29
CA ILE A 10 5.74 -4.42 9.68
C ILE A 10 5.66 -4.54 8.15
N GLN A 11 6.48 -5.39 7.54
CA GLN A 11 6.45 -5.63 6.10
C GLN A 11 5.12 -6.24 5.64
N SER A 12 4.55 -7.17 6.43
CA SER A 12 3.24 -7.75 6.17
C SER A 12 2.13 -6.69 6.16
N LEU A 13 2.08 -5.84 7.19
CA LEU A 13 1.12 -4.75 7.26
C LEU A 13 1.32 -3.75 6.11
N LEU A 14 2.57 -3.34 5.86
CA LEU A 14 2.91 -2.42 4.76
C LEU A 14 2.44 -2.96 3.40
N THR A 15 2.60 -4.26 3.16
CA THR A 15 2.16 -4.91 1.92
C THR A 15 0.66 -4.79 1.74
N LYS A 16 -0.12 -5.01 2.81
CA LYS A 16 -1.59 -4.86 2.78
C LYS A 16 -1.98 -3.40 2.53
N VAL A 17 -1.32 -2.45 3.19
CA VAL A 17 -1.57 -1.00 3.05
C VAL A 17 -1.26 -0.53 1.62
N LYS A 18 -0.21 -1.06 0.98
CA LYS A 18 0.20 -0.69 -0.38
C LYS A 18 -0.84 -1.02 -1.46
N ILE A 19 -1.77 -1.94 -1.18
CA ILE A 19 -2.93 -2.21 -2.05
C ILE A 19 -3.85 -0.99 -2.13
N PHE A 20 -3.95 -0.23 -1.05
CA PHE A 20 -4.82 0.96 -0.94
C PHE A 20 -4.12 2.25 -1.37
N ASN A 21 -2.79 2.27 -1.36
CA ASN A 21 -2.00 3.37 -1.89
C ASN A 21 -0.72 2.89 -2.56
N HIS A 22 -0.77 2.83 -3.89
CA HIS A 22 0.36 2.45 -4.74
C HIS A 22 1.49 3.49 -4.75
N GLN A 23 1.29 4.69 -4.21
CA GLN A 23 2.35 5.68 -4.05
C GLN A 23 3.25 5.36 -2.87
N ILE A 24 2.92 4.38 -2.02
CA ILE A 24 3.79 3.94 -0.93
C ILE A 24 5.00 3.21 -1.53
N GLY A 25 6.19 3.68 -1.17
CA GLY A 25 7.47 3.17 -1.65
C GLY A 25 7.83 1.77 -1.15
N THR A 26 9.12 1.49 -1.17
CA THR A 26 9.70 0.26 -0.63
C THR A 26 10.11 0.49 0.81
N TYR A 27 9.95 -0.54 1.66
CA TYR A 27 10.45 -0.54 3.03
C TYR A 27 11.97 -0.32 3.05
N GLU A 28 12.44 0.56 3.94
CA GLU A 28 13.88 0.75 4.21
C GLU A 28 14.24 0.36 5.65
N LEU A 29 13.56 0.94 6.63
CA LEU A 29 13.80 0.69 8.05
C LEU A 29 12.59 1.10 8.90
N TYR A 30 12.56 0.68 10.16
CA TYR A 30 11.63 1.21 11.15
C TYR A 30 12.34 1.68 12.42
N THR A 31 11.68 2.57 13.16
CA THR A 31 12.01 2.93 14.53
C THR A 31 10.73 3.08 15.36
N ILE A 32 10.85 3.11 16.68
CA ILE A 32 9.74 3.38 17.60
C ILE A 32 9.92 4.83 18.08
N ASN A 33 8.87 5.64 18.03
CA ASN A 33 8.91 7.01 18.55
C ASN A 33 8.49 7.09 20.03
N ASP A 34 8.54 8.29 20.61
CA ASP A 34 8.19 8.55 22.01
C ASP A 34 6.71 8.23 22.34
N ALA A 35 5.85 8.16 21.32
CA ALA A 35 4.44 7.78 21.43
C ALA A 35 4.20 6.27 21.18
N PHE A 36 5.25 5.45 21.17
CA PHE A 36 5.21 4.00 20.90
C PHE A 36 4.60 3.63 19.54
N HIS A 37 4.64 4.56 18.57
CA HIS A 37 4.28 4.27 17.19
C HIS A 37 5.49 3.76 16.42
N TYR A 38 5.24 2.77 15.57
CA TYR A 38 6.22 2.25 14.63
C TYR A 38 6.28 3.19 13.43
N VAL A 39 7.39 3.91 13.33
CA VAL A 39 7.69 4.80 12.22
C VAL A 39 8.43 4.00 11.17
N VAL A 40 7.82 3.84 9.99
CA VAL A 40 8.40 3.09 8.88
C VAL A 40 8.88 4.08 7.83
N LYS A 41 10.20 4.09 7.63
CA LYS A 41 10.83 4.86 6.56
C LYS A 41 10.77 4.06 5.27
N LEU A 42 10.35 4.75 4.22
CA LEU A 42 10.17 4.22 2.88
C LEU A 42 11.06 5.00 1.91
N SER A 43 11.35 4.40 0.76
CA SER A 43 12.18 5.04 -0.28
C SER A 43 11.64 6.37 -0.83
N ASN A 44 10.39 6.70 -0.53
CA ASN A 44 9.74 7.92 -0.98
C ASN A 44 8.86 8.59 0.08
N GLY A 45 9.01 8.23 1.36
CA GLY A 45 8.13 8.76 2.39
C GLY A 45 8.32 8.13 3.75
N THR A 46 7.37 8.39 4.63
CA THR A 46 7.28 7.78 5.95
C THR A 46 5.82 7.44 6.23
N ILE A 47 5.60 6.35 6.95
CA ILE A 47 4.26 5.92 7.39
C ILE A 47 4.32 5.50 8.86
N PHE A 48 3.25 5.76 9.60
CA PHE A 48 3.14 5.44 11.03
C PHE A 48 2.16 4.31 11.24
N PHE A 49 2.56 3.30 12.02
CA PHE A 49 1.71 2.21 12.49
C PHE A 49 1.56 2.26 14.00
N THR A 50 0.35 2.02 14.48
CA THR A 50 0.09 1.86 15.90
C THR A 50 0.25 0.41 16.33
N ILE A 51 0.38 0.18 17.64
CA ILE A 51 0.46 -1.16 18.21
C ILE A 51 -0.81 -1.96 17.91
N GLU A 52 -1.97 -1.32 17.97
CA GLU A 52 -3.27 -1.94 17.72
C GLU A 52 -3.38 -2.45 16.28
N GLU A 53 -2.84 -1.71 15.32
CA GLU A 53 -2.84 -2.09 13.91
C GLU A 53 -1.89 -3.24 13.63
N LEU A 54 -0.71 -3.23 14.26
CA LEU A 54 0.23 -4.34 14.17
C LEU A 54 -0.32 -5.60 14.86
N GLN A 55 -0.99 -5.44 16.00
CA GLN A 55 -1.66 -6.54 16.68
C GLN A 55 -2.78 -7.11 15.81
N ALA A 56 -3.65 -6.25 15.29
CA ALA A 56 -4.72 -6.65 14.37
C ALA A 56 -4.19 -7.31 13.09
N ASN A 57 -3.00 -6.91 12.63
CA ASN A 57 -2.33 -7.60 11.52
C ASN A 57 -1.88 -9.02 11.92
N ALA A 58 -1.28 -9.16 13.11
CA ALA A 58 -0.77 -10.43 13.62
C ALA A 58 -1.87 -11.46 13.93
N ILE A 59 -3.05 -11.00 14.36
CA ILE A 59 -4.22 -11.87 14.60
C ILE A 59 -5.21 -11.89 13.43
N GLU A 60 -4.85 -11.32 12.28
CA GLU A 60 -5.64 -11.29 11.04
C GLU A 60 -7.04 -10.63 11.16
N THR A 61 -7.22 -9.71 12.12
CA THR A 61 -8.47 -8.95 12.31
C THR A 61 -8.44 -7.56 11.67
N LEU A 62 -7.48 -7.31 10.77
CA LEU A 62 -7.29 -6.03 10.12
C LEU A 62 -8.46 -5.75 9.17
N ASN A 63 -9.22 -4.68 9.43
CA ASN A 63 -10.37 -4.32 8.59
C ASN A 63 -10.02 -3.26 7.54
N LEU A 64 -10.93 -3.05 6.58
CA LEU A 64 -10.76 -2.10 5.48
C LEU A 64 -10.60 -0.65 5.96
N GLU A 65 -11.31 -0.28 7.02
CA GLU A 65 -11.27 1.07 7.58
C GLU A 65 -9.89 1.38 8.17
N MET A 66 -9.31 0.44 8.93
CA MET A 66 -7.97 0.54 9.50
C MET A 66 -6.92 0.65 8.40
N LEU A 67 -6.99 -0.21 7.36
CA LEU A 67 -6.09 -0.14 6.21
C LEU A 67 -6.14 1.22 5.50
N THR A 68 -7.35 1.76 5.36
CA THR A 68 -7.56 3.10 4.78
C THR A 68 -7.00 4.19 5.68
N ALA A 69 -7.20 4.08 7.00
CA ALA A 69 -6.68 5.04 7.98
C ALA A 69 -5.15 5.06 7.97
N ILE A 70 -4.51 3.87 7.99
CA ILE A 70 -3.06 3.73 7.89
C ILE A 70 -2.53 4.39 6.64
N THR A 71 -3.18 4.11 5.51
CA THR A 71 -2.83 4.65 4.20
C THR A 71 -2.81 6.19 4.17
N ARG A 72 -3.78 6.83 4.84
CA ARG A 72 -3.89 8.30 4.90
C ARG A 72 -2.76 8.96 5.70
N ARG A 73 -2.04 8.19 6.52
CA ARG A 73 -0.89 8.69 7.30
C ARG A 73 0.43 8.61 6.53
N PHE A 74 0.42 8.13 5.29
CA PHE A 74 1.60 8.19 4.43
C PHE A 74 1.96 9.64 4.13
N THR A 75 3.19 10.02 4.49
CA THR A 75 3.76 11.33 4.21
C THR A 75 4.86 11.16 3.16
N PRO A 76 4.67 11.64 1.92
CA PRO A 76 5.69 11.54 0.89
C PRO A 76 6.91 12.42 1.24
N VAL A 77 8.11 11.99 0.85
CA VAL A 77 9.29 12.85 0.87
C VAL A 77 9.07 13.94 -0.18
N THR A 78 8.72 15.14 0.28
CA THR A 78 8.76 16.33 -0.57
C THR A 78 10.20 16.78 -0.66
N SER A 79 10.75 16.85 -1.87
CA SER A 79 12.13 17.33 -2.15
C SER A 79 12.35 18.82 -1.82
N SER A 80 11.47 19.44 -1.05
CA SER A 80 11.58 20.80 -0.56
C SER A 80 11.78 20.72 0.95
N GLY A 81 13.00 21.03 1.40
CA GLY A 81 13.26 21.13 2.82
C GLY A 81 12.37 22.20 3.45
N ASP A 82 11.44 21.79 4.30
CA ASP A 82 10.94 22.64 5.36
C ASP A 82 10.27 21.81 6.48
N SER A 83 10.88 21.94 7.67
CA SER A 83 10.28 21.92 9.00
C SER A 83 9.11 20.96 9.29
N ILE A 84 9.40 19.95 10.11
CA ILE A 84 8.42 19.24 10.94
C ILE A 84 7.60 20.29 11.71
N LYS A 85 6.30 20.39 11.41
CA LYS A 85 5.32 21.04 12.29
C LYS A 85 4.37 19.97 12.80
N GLU A 86 4.46 19.69 14.10
CA GLU A 86 3.33 19.20 14.88
C GLU A 86 2.18 20.20 14.72
N GLU A 87 1.01 19.76 14.29
CA GLU A 87 -0.21 20.52 14.53
C GLU A 87 -1.40 19.60 14.81
N SER A 88 -1.76 19.63 16.10
CA SER A 88 -3.06 19.47 16.74
C SER A 88 -4.29 19.27 15.84
N VAL A 89 -5.11 18.31 16.27
CA VAL A 89 -6.52 18.13 15.94
C VAL A 89 -7.28 19.47 16.04
N ILE A 90 -8.11 19.79 15.03
CA ILE A 90 -9.55 20.15 15.13
C ILE A 90 -10.17 20.27 13.73
N SER A 91 -11.31 19.61 13.57
CA SER A 91 -12.22 19.62 12.42
C SER A 91 -12.61 21.00 11.92
N THR A 92 -12.63 21.19 10.60
CA THR A 92 -13.61 22.05 9.91
C THR A 92 -13.90 21.46 8.54
N VAL A 93 -15.08 20.88 8.41
CA VAL A 93 -15.73 20.52 7.15
C VAL A 93 -15.95 21.80 6.34
N LYS A 94 -15.31 21.93 5.18
CA LYS A 94 -15.81 22.71 4.03
C LYS A 94 -15.38 22.05 2.71
N GLN A 95 -16.36 21.44 2.05
CA GLN A 95 -16.41 21.25 0.60
C GLN A 95 -16.50 22.65 -0.06
N PRO A 96 -15.80 22.97 -1.17
CA PRO A 96 -16.10 22.49 -2.54
C PRO A 96 -14.79 22.26 -3.36
N ALA A 97 -14.68 21.92 -4.64
CA ALA A 97 -15.56 21.94 -5.79
C ALA A 97 -15.03 20.96 -6.86
N ASN A 98 -15.97 20.54 -7.71
CA ASN A 98 -15.87 19.77 -8.94
C ASN A 98 -14.66 20.11 -9.85
N ASN A 99 -13.82 19.11 -10.17
CA ASN A 99 -12.94 19.12 -11.33
C ASN A 99 -13.01 17.73 -12.01
N PRO A 100 -13.27 17.64 -13.33
CA PRO A 100 -13.33 16.35 -14.01
C PRO A 100 -11.92 15.77 -14.14
N VAL A 101 -11.63 14.71 -13.39
CA VAL A 101 -10.43 13.89 -13.59
C VAL A 101 -10.57 13.20 -14.95
N LYS A 102 -9.83 13.72 -15.92
CA LYS A 102 -9.70 13.17 -17.27
C LYS A 102 -9.03 11.79 -17.17
N GLN A 103 -9.87 10.75 -17.10
CA GLN A 103 -9.50 9.34 -17.06
C GLN A 103 -8.83 8.98 -18.40
N ARG A 104 -7.49 9.04 -18.43
CA ARG A 104 -6.70 8.51 -19.55
C ARG A 104 -6.84 7.00 -19.52
N SER A 105 -7.60 6.46 -20.47
CA SER A 105 -7.82 5.02 -20.63
C SER A 105 -6.51 4.33 -21.07
N SER A 106 -5.93 3.55 -20.16
CA SER A 106 -4.85 2.60 -20.48
C SER A 106 -5.41 1.33 -21.13
N ALA A 107 -6.18 1.48 -22.21
CA ALA A 107 -6.78 0.37 -22.96
C ALA A 107 -5.76 -0.51 -23.70
N LYS A 108 -4.51 -0.05 -23.85
CA LYS A 108 -3.45 -0.79 -24.56
C LYS A 108 -2.85 -1.93 -23.73
N THR A 109 -2.81 -1.81 -22.40
CA THR A 109 -2.22 -2.82 -21.52
C THR A 109 -3.11 -4.06 -21.40
N LEU A 110 -4.43 -3.86 -21.43
CA LEU A 110 -5.43 -4.93 -21.28
C LEU A 110 -5.45 -5.86 -22.51
N LEU A 111 -5.22 -5.32 -23.71
CA LEU A 111 -5.12 -6.08 -24.96
C LEU A 111 -3.90 -7.03 -24.97
N TYR A 112 -2.79 -6.62 -24.38
CA TYR A 112 -1.56 -7.42 -24.33
C TYR A 112 -1.71 -8.65 -23.41
N VAL A 113 -2.42 -8.50 -22.29
CA VAL A 113 -2.66 -9.59 -21.34
C VAL A 113 -3.57 -10.66 -21.96
N ILE A 114 -4.62 -10.26 -22.68
CA ILE A 114 -5.53 -11.20 -23.36
C ILE A 114 -4.80 -11.99 -24.46
N ALA A 115 -3.92 -11.33 -25.22
CA ALA A 115 -3.14 -11.99 -26.27
C ALA A 115 -2.19 -13.07 -25.71
N LEU A 116 -1.55 -12.82 -24.56
CA LEU A 116 -0.66 -13.79 -23.90
C LEU A 116 -1.41 -15.03 -23.39
N ILE A 117 -2.62 -14.86 -22.85
CA ILE A 117 -3.45 -15.97 -22.37
C ILE A 117 -3.88 -16.86 -23.55
N LEU A 118 -4.31 -16.26 -24.66
CA LEU A 118 -4.69 -17.02 -25.86
C LEU A 118 -3.50 -17.79 -26.46
N LEU A 119 -2.31 -17.19 -26.47
CA LEU A 119 -1.10 -17.85 -26.95
C LEU A 119 -0.73 -19.06 -26.06
N GLY A 120 -0.81 -18.91 -24.74
CA GLY A 120 -0.55 -20.01 -23.80
C GLY A 120 -1.52 -21.17 -23.97
N LEU A 121 -2.82 -20.89 -24.17
CA LEU A 121 -3.83 -21.92 -24.44
C LEU A 121 -3.58 -22.62 -25.77
N ALA A 122 -3.23 -21.90 -26.84
CA ALA A 122 -2.93 -22.51 -28.13
C ALA A 122 -1.74 -23.47 -28.06
N ILE A 123 -0.68 -23.09 -27.34
CA ILE A 123 0.49 -23.96 -27.12
C ILE A 123 0.11 -25.19 -26.29
N GLY A 124 -0.69 -25.01 -25.23
CA GLY A 124 -1.15 -26.11 -24.39
C GLY A 124 -1.98 -27.13 -25.16
N VAL A 125 -2.90 -26.67 -26.02
CA VAL A 125 -3.71 -27.56 -26.88
C VAL A 125 -2.82 -28.29 -27.89
N LEU A 126 -1.84 -27.61 -28.50
CA LEU A 126 -0.91 -28.23 -29.45
C LEU A 126 -0.08 -29.34 -28.79
N VAL A 127 0.47 -29.09 -27.60
CA VAL A 127 1.25 -30.08 -26.83
C VAL A 127 0.36 -31.25 -26.39
N PHE A 128 -0.87 -30.98 -25.98
CA PHE A 128 -1.83 -32.02 -25.62
C PHE A 128 -2.16 -32.93 -26.82
N TYR A 129 -2.30 -32.35 -28.01
CA TYR A 129 -2.55 -33.11 -29.24
C TYR A 129 -1.35 -33.99 -29.62
N LEU A 130 -0.13 -33.47 -29.50
CA LEU A 130 1.12 -34.21 -29.76
C LEU A 130 1.39 -35.38 -28.79
N ILE A 131 0.80 -35.37 -27.60
CA ILE A 131 0.94 -36.46 -26.61
C ILE A 131 -0.09 -37.58 -26.85
N GLN A 132 -1.21 -37.26 -27.51
CA GLN A 132 -2.29 -38.21 -27.79
C GLN A 132 -2.10 -39.00 -29.09
N GLU A 133 -1.11 -38.62 -29.92
CA GLU A 133 -0.71 -39.30 -31.16
C GLU A 133 0.53 -40.17 -30.95
#